data_AF-A0A6I6DUV6-F1
#
_entry.id   AF-A0A6I6DUV6-F1
#
_cell.length_a   1.000
_cell.length_b   1.000
_cell.length_c   1.000
_cell.angle_alpha   90.00
_cell.angle_beta   90.00
_cell.angle_gamma   90.00
#
_symmetry.space_group_name_H-M   'P 1'
#
loop_
_entity.id
_entity.type
_entity.pdbx_description
1 polymer ?
#
loop_
_entity_poly.entity_id
_entity_poly.type
_entity_poly.pdbx_seq_one_letter_code
_entity_poly.pdbx_strand_id
1 'polypeptide(L)'
;MAVLIRERGDGDPDALYEWASAHDFLGREAEAIPLYREALAAGLSGERRPQAIIQLASSLRNVGDPAAAIDLLEEHAPHAVTGSASQAFLALALHDAGRTDEALRVALRALAPTLPLYSRAVAAYADELVTVRAE
;
A
#
# COMPACT_ATOMS: atom_id res chain seq x y z
N MET A 1 -17.02 -16.23 -8.93
CA MET A 1 -16.67 -15.43 -7.74
C MET A 1 -17.88 -14.77 -7.10
N ALA A 2 -18.60 -13.87 -7.80
CA ALA A 2 -19.73 -13.12 -7.23
C ALA A 2 -20.85 -13.98 -6.57
N VAL A 3 -21.11 -15.19 -7.07
CA VAL A 3 -22.09 -16.10 -6.47
C VAL A 3 -21.62 -16.63 -5.10
N LEU A 4 -20.35 -17.01 -4.97
CA LEU A 4 -19.76 -17.52 -3.72
C LEU A 4 -19.62 -16.43 -2.65
N ILE A 5 -19.40 -15.18 -3.08
CA ILE A 5 -19.30 -14.01 -2.20
C ILE A 5 -20.66 -13.70 -1.57
N ARG A 6 -21.76 -13.78 -2.35
CA ARG A 6 -23.12 -13.60 -1.82
C ARG A 6 -23.56 -14.67 -0.83
N GLU A 7 -22.99 -15.87 -0.89
CA GLU A 7 -23.31 -16.95 0.05
C GLU A 7 -22.81 -16.67 1.48
N ARG A 8 -21.89 -15.71 1.68
CA ARG A 8 -21.36 -15.33 3.00
C ARG A 8 -22.16 -14.23 3.73
N GLY A 9 -23.18 -13.66 3.08
CA GLY A 9 -24.00 -12.57 3.60
C GLY A 9 -23.46 -11.18 3.20
N ASP A 10 -24.38 -10.24 2.98
CA ASP A 10 -24.04 -8.85 2.69
C ASP A 10 -23.22 -8.27 3.85
N GLY A 11 -22.05 -7.69 3.55
CA GLY A 11 -21.18 -7.06 4.55
C GLY A 11 -20.14 -7.98 5.22
N ASP A 12 -20.02 -9.25 4.83
CA ASP A 12 -18.91 -10.10 5.33
C ASP A 12 -17.56 -9.51 4.90
N PRO A 13 -16.65 -9.17 5.83
CA PRO A 13 -15.42 -8.45 5.50
C PRO A 13 -14.51 -9.24 4.56
N ASP A 14 -14.46 -10.56 4.70
CA ASP A 14 -13.69 -11.42 3.81
C ASP A 14 -14.27 -11.45 2.40
N ALA A 15 -15.59 -11.59 2.27
CA ALA A 15 -16.29 -11.58 0.99
C ALA A 15 -16.12 -10.23 0.26
N LEU A 16 -16.23 -9.11 0.99
CA LEU A 16 -15.99 -7.76 0.47
C LEU A 16 -14.55 -7.59 -0.02
N TYR A 17 -13.57 -8.09 0.74
CA TYR A 17 -12.16 -8.08 0.35
C TYR A 17 -11.92 -8.85 -0.96
N GLU A 18 -12.39 -10.09 -1.06
CA GLU A 18 -12.22 -10.89 -2.27
C GLU A 18 -12.92 -10.27 -3.48
N TRP A 19 -14.05 -9.59 -3.25
CA TRP A 19 -14.75 -8.87 -4.30
C TRP A 19 -13.94 -7.66 -4.78
N ALA A 20 -13.42 -6.86 -3.83
CA ALA A 20 -12.55 -5.73 -4.11
C ALA A 20 -11.32 -6.19 -4.93
N SER A 21 -10.64 -7.25 -4.51
CA SER A 21 -9.48 -7.81 -5.21
C SER A 21 -9.82 -8.31 -6.61
N ALA A 22 -11.01 -8.87 -6.83
CA ALA A 22 -11.44 -9.24 -8.18
C ALA A 22 -11.67 -8.02 -9.07
N HIS A 23 -12.20 -6.91 -8.54
CA HIS A 23 -12.35 -5.66 -9.27
C HIS A 23 -11.00 -5.03 -9.60
N ASP A 24 -10.12 -4.90 -8.60
CA ASP A 24 -8.77 -4.33 -8.75
C ASP A 24 -7.96 -5.11 -9.81
N PHE A 25 -7.97 -6.45 -9.73
CA PHE A 25 -7.31 -7.31 -10.71
C PHE A 25 -7.81 -7.12 -12.15
N LEU A 26 -9.07 -6.74 -12.32
CA LEU A 26 -9.69 -6.47 -13.63
C LEU A 26 -9.48 -5.03 -14.12
N GLY A 27 -8.68 -4.21 -13.43
CA GLY A 27 -8.49 -2.79 -13.74
C GLY A 27 -9.76 -1.97 -13.51
N ARG A 28 -10.53 -2.33 -12.47
CA ARG A 28 -11.76 -1.66 -12.05
C ARG A 28 -11.56 -1.07 -10.66
N GLU A 29 -10.52 -0.24 -10.53
CA GLU A 29 -10.07 0.31 -9.25
C GLU A 29 -11.13 1.21 -8.62
N ALA A 30 -11.86 1.97 -9.42
CA ALA A 30 -12.96 2.82 -8.94
C ALA A 30 -14.06 2.00 -8.23
N GLU A 31 -14.36 0.79 -8.72
CA GLU A 31 -15.29 -0.13 -8.07
C GLU A 31 -14.65 -0.90 -6.91
N ALA A 32 -13.34 -1.17 -6.95
CA ALA A 32 -12.61 -1.88 -5.89
C ALA A 32 -12.47 -1.04 -4.61
N ILE A 33 -12.18 0.25 -4.74
CA ILE A 33 -11.94 1.17 -3.61
C ILE A 33 -13.06 1.15 -2.55
N PRO A 34 -14.35 1.34 -2.89
CA PRO A 34 -15.40 1.31 -1.87
C PRO A 34 -15.51 -0.06 -1.18
N LEU A 35 -15.29 -1.16 -1.91
CA LEU A 35 -15.34 -2.51 -1.36
C LEU A 35 -14.20 -2.78 -0.37
N TYR A 36 -12.97 -2.34 -0.67
CA TYR A 36 -11.86 -2.43 0.28
C TYR A 36 -12.11 -1.61 1.54
N ARG A 37 -12.62 -0.39 1.40
CA ARG A 37 -12.97 0.48 2.54
C ARG A 37 -14.04 -0.17 3.40
N GLU A 38 -15.08 -0.74 2.79
CA GLU A 38 -16.14 -1.45 3.49
C GLU A 38 -15.62 -2.68 4.21
N ALA A 39 -14.77 -3.50 3.57
CA ALA A 39 -14.14 -4.66 4.20
C ALA A 39 -13.34 -4.26 5.46
N LEU A 40 -12.51 -3.22 5.35
CA LEU A 40 -11.70 -2.71 6.46
C LEU A 40 -12.55 -2.16 7.61
N ALA A 41 -13.66 -1.48 7.28
CA ALA A 41 -14.62 -0.95 8.26
C ALA A 41 -15.46 -2.04 8.93
N ALA A 42 -15.80 -3.10 8.18
CA ALA A 42 -16.50 -4.29 8.68
C ALA A 42 -15.61 -5.22 9.53
N GLY A 43 -14.35 -4.82 9.78
CA GLY A 43 -13.47 -5.52 10.70
C GLY A 43 -12.59 -6.59 10.05
N LEU A 44 -12.27 -6.47 8.75
CA LEU A 44 -11.28 -7.34 8.10
C LEU A 44 -10.00 -7.40 8.93
N SER A 45 -9.58 -8.62 9.24
CA SER A 45 -8.53 -8.92 10.21
C SER A 45 -7.55 -9.97 9.70
N GLY A 46 -6.60 -10.37 10.55
CA GLY A 46 -5.58 -11.36 10.21
C GLY A 46 -4.71 -10.93 9.03
N GLU A 47 -4.30 -11.90 8.22
CA GLU A 47 -3.37 -11.69 7.12
C GLU A 47 -3.95 -10.84 5.97
N ARG A 48 -5.28 -10.80 5.84
CA ARG A 48 -5.97 -10.06 4.78
C ARG A 48 -5.99 -8.56 5.00
N ARG A 49 -6.04 -8.10 6.26
CA ARG A 49 -6.05 -6.67 6.58
C ARG A 49 -4.88 -5.90 5.96
N PRO A 50 -3.59 -6.28 6.18
CA PRO A 50 -2.46 -5.57 5.57
C PRO A 50 -2.43 -5.70 4.04
N GLN A 51 -2.94 -6.80 3.49
CA GLN A 51 -3.06 -6.95 2.03
C GLN A 51 -4.10 -5.98 1.46
N ALA A 52 -5.26 -5.84 2.10
CA ALA A 52 -6.33 -4.94 1.68
C ALA A 52 -5.89 -3.47 1.72
N ILE A 53 -5.13 -3.07 2.74
CA ILE A 53 -4.56 -1.71 2.84
C ILE A 53 -3.64 -1.41 1.65
N ILE A 54 -2.74 -2.35 1.31
CA ILE A 54 -1.80 -2.18 0.20
C ILE A 54 -2.55 -2.13 -1.14
N GLN A 55 -3.49 -3.05 -1.36
CA GLN A 55 -4.28 -3.06 -2.60
C GLN A 55 -5.13 -1.79 -2.73
N LEU A 56 -5.80 -1.35 -1.65
CA LEU A 56 -6.54 -0.08 -1.63
C LEU A 56 -5.65 1.11 -1.99
N ALA A 57 -4.44 1.19 -1.41
CA ALA A 57 -3.51 2.26 -1.74
C ALA A 57 -3.04 2.20 -3.20
N SER A 58 -2.81 1.01 -3.74
CA SER A 58 -2.51 0.81 -5.16
C SER A 58 -3.66 1.28 -6.05
N SER A 59 -4.89 0.90 -5.74
CA SER A 59 -6.08 1.32 -6.49
C SER A 59 -6.27 2.85 -6.43
N LEU A 60 -6.03 3.49 -5.27
CA LEU A 60 -6.08 4.94 -5.10
C LEU A 60 -5.05 5.66 -5.99
N ARG A 61 -3.82 5.14 -6.07
CA ARG A 61 -2.81 5.67 -7.01
C ARG A 61 -3.26 5.55 -8.47
N ASN A 62 -3.78 4.39 -8.86
CA ASN A 62 -4.19 4.14 -10.25
C ASN A 62 -5.33 5.05 -10.71
N VAL A 63 -6.23 5.46 -9.82
CA VAL A 63 -7.28 6.44 -10.12
C VAL A 63 -6.81 7.90 -10.04
N GLY A 64 -5.52 8.14 -9.81
CA GLY A 64 -4.93 9.49 -9.76
C GLY A 64 -5.09 10.20 -8.42
N ASP A 65 -5.30 9.48 -7.33
CA ASP A 65 -5.34 10.02 -5.96
C ASP A 65 -4.14 9.51 -5.11
N PRO A 66 -2.91 9.95 -5.44
CA PRO A 66 -1.73 9.55 -4.68
C PRO A 66 -1.71 10.12 -3.26
N ALA A 67 -2.40 11.23 -2.99
CA ALA A 67 -2.48 11.83 -1.66
C ALA A 67 -3.19 10.89 -0.67
N ALA A 68 -4.37 10.37 -1.04
CA ALA A 68 -5.08 9.41 -0.21
C ALA A 68 -4.30 8.08 -0.03
N ALA A 69 -3.52 7.67 -1.04
CA ALA A 69 -2.65 6.51 -0.92
C ALA A 69 -1.50 6.75 0.06
N ILE A 70 -0.89 7.94 0.06
CA ILE A 70 0.16 8.34 1.01
C ILE A 70 -0.41 8.32 2.43
N ASP A 71 -1.50 9.04 2.68
CA ASP A 71 -2.12 9.13 4.01
C ASP A 71 -2.41 7.73 4.57
N LEU A 72 -2.98 6.86 3.72
CA LEU A 72 -3.24 5.48 4.09
C LEU A 72 -1.96 4.71 4.42
N LEU A 73 -0.87 4.85 3.66
CA LEU A 73 0.33 4.04 3.84
C LEU A 73 1.30 4.57 4.92
N GLU A 74 1.30 5.88 5.20
CA GLU A 74 2.10 6.47 6.28
C GLU A 74 1.69 5.93 7.66
N GLU A 75 0.41 5.59 7.82
CA GLU A 75 -0.12 4.98 9.06
C GLU A 75 0.22 3.49 9.20
N HIS A 76 0.77 2.84 8.17
CA HIS A 76 0.92 1.38 8.11
C HIS A 76 2.38 0.91 7.97
N ALA A 77 2.93 0.52 9.13
CA ALA A 77 4.26 -0.08 9.26
C ALA A 77 4.40 -1.43 8.51
N PRO A 78 5.64 -1.91 8.26
CA PRO A 78 5.86 -3.25 7.71
C PRO A 78 5.13 -4.32 8.52
N HIS A 79 4.59 -5.32 7.85
CA HIS A 79 3.83 -6.40 8.49
C HIS A 79 4.45 -7.76 8.18
N ALA A 80 4.36 -8.73 9.09
CA ALA A 80 4.99 -10.05 8.92
C ALA A 80 4.57 -10.76 7.61
N VAL A 81 3.32 -10.59 7.21
CA VAL A 81 2.73 -11.17 5.98
C VAL A 81 3.20 -10.47 4.72
N THR A 82 3.26 -9.14 4.73
CA THR A 82 3.51 -8.33 3.52
C THR A 82 4.92 -7.77 3.45
N GLY A 83 5.76 -8.03 4.46
CA GLY A 83 7.10 -7.48 4.59
C GLY A 83 7.09 -5.95 4.45
N SER A 84 8.03 -5.44 3.65
CA SER A 84 8.16 -4.00 3.37
C SER A 84 7.31 -3.53 2.18
N ALA A 85 6.28 -4.28 1.77
CA ALA A 85 5.47 -3.91 0.61
C ALA A 85 4.74 -2.57 0.80
N SER A 86 4.28 -2.23 2.01
CA SER A 86 3.65 -0.92 2.24
C SER A 86 4.61 0.23 1.98
N GLN A 87 5.91 0.08 2.28
CA GLN A 87 6.92 1.10 1.96
C GLN A 87 7.17 1.19 0.45
N ALA A 88 7.16 0.07 -0.27
CA ALA A 88 7.30 0.11 -1.73
C ALA A 88 6.14 0.88 -2.39
N PHE A 89 4.90 0.61 -1.98
CA PHE A 89 3.74 1.35 -2.49
C PHE A 89 3.71 2.80 -2.01
N LEU A 90 4.23 3.10 -0.81
CA LEU A 90 4.35 4.48 -0.31
C LEU A 90 5.34 5.26 -1.16
N ALA A 91 6.50 4.67 -1.49
CA ALA A 91 7.46 5.28 -2.38
C ALA A 91 6.85 5.58 -3.76
N LEU A 92 6.07 4.66 -4.32
CA LEU A 92 5.36 4.90 -5.58
C LEU A 92 4.34 6.05 -5.45
N ALA A 93 3.55 6.09 -4.38
CA ALA A 93 2.58 7.17 -4.14
C ALA A 93 3.27 8.53 -3.99
N LEU A 94 4.37 8.60 -3.24
CA LEU A 94 5.19 9.79 -3.07
C LEU A 94 5.76 10.27 -4.41
N HIS A 95 6.23 9.35 -5.26
CA HIS A 95 6.71 9.68 -6.59
C HIS A 95 5.61 10.26 -7.48
N ASP A 96 4.42 9.64 -7.49
CA ASP A 96 3.26 10.12 -8.24
C ASP A 96 2.81 11.52 -7.76
N ALA A 97 3.04 11.84 -6.48
CA ALA A 97 2.80 13.16 -5.89
C ALA A 97 3.96 14.17 -6.09
N GLY A 98 5.02 13.80 -6.82
CA GLY A 98 6.19 14.64 -7.07
C GLY A 98 7.21 14.72 -5.91
N ARG A 99 6.97 14.04 -4.79
CA ARG A 99 7.86 13.95 -3.61
C ARG A 99 8.97 12.91 -3.84
N THR A 100 9.74 13.06 -4.91
CA THR A 100 10.66 12.02 -5.41
C THR A 100 11.83 11.71 -4.46
N ASP A 101 12.38 12.70 -3.76
CA ASP A 101 13.47 12.46 -2.79
C ASP A 101 12.97 11.64 -1.59
N GLU A 102 11.75 11.94 -1.13
CA GLU A 102 11.09 11.17 -0.06
C GLU A 102 10.75 9.76 -0.53
N ALA A 103 10.27 9.60 -1.77
CA ALA A 103 10.02 8.30 -2.39
C ALA A 103 11.30 7.44 -2.41
N LEU A 104 12.40 7.99 -2.93
CA LEU A 104 13.68 7.29 -3.01
C LEU A 104 14.19 6.91 -1.62
N ARG A 105 14.06 7.82 -0.65
CA ARG A 105 14.40 7.54 0.74
C ARG A 105 13.62 6.34 1.29
N VAL A 106 12.31 6.33 1.16
CA VAL A 106 11.45 5.24 1.63
C VAL A 106 11.87 3.91 0.99
N ALA A 107 12.09 3.91 -0.33
CA ALA A 107 12.49 2.71 -1.06
C ALA A 107 13.87 2.18 -0.60
N LEU A 108 14.88 3.05 -0.47
CA LEU A 108 16.22 2.64 -0.04
C LEU A 108 16.24 2.17 1.41
N ARG A 109 15.45 2.80 2.30
CA ARG A 109 15.28 2.34 3.68
C ARG A 109 14.63 0.96 3.75
N ALA A 110 13.64 0.69 2.91
CA ALA A 110 12.99 -0.62 2.83
C ALA A 110 13.92 -1.71 2.25
N LEU A 111 14.78 -1.34 1.29
CA LEU A 111 15.75 -2.25 0.67
C LEU A 111 16.94 -2.58 1.56
N ALA A 112 17.46 -1.60 2.32
CA ALA A 112 18.71 -1.74 3.07
C ALA A 112 18.80 -3.01 3.95
N PRO A 113 17.76 -3.44 4.69
CA PRO A 113 17.82 -4.67 5.50
C PRO A 113 18.05 -5.95 4.69
N THR A 114 17.75 -5.96 3.39
CA THR A 114 17.90 -7.14 2.53
C THR A 114 19.29 -7.25 1.90
N LEU A 115 20.18 -6.28 2.13
CA LEU A 115 21.49 -6.19 1.49
C LEU A 115 22.60 -6.72 2.42
N PRO A 116 23.23 -7.88 2.14
CA PRO A 116 24.19 -8.48 3.07
C PRO A 116 25.44 -7.62 3.36
N LEU A 117 25.99 -6.93 2.35
CA LEU A 117 27.24 -6.15 2.49
C LEU A 117 27.03 -4.64 2.55
N TYR A 118 25.98 -4.13 1.90
CA TYR A 118 25.78 -2.69 1.70
C TYR A 118 24.61 -2.10 2.50
N SER A 119 24.03 -2.87 3.44
CA SER A 119 22.90 -2.41 4.26
C SER A 119 23.14 -1.05 4.90
N ARG A 120 24.26 -0.91 5.63
CA ARG A 120 24.63 0.35 6.30
C ARG A 120 24.85 1.51 5.33
N ALA A 121 25.53 1.25 4.21
CA ALA A 121 25.83 2.30 3.23
C ALA A 121 24.56 2.83 2.57
N VAL A 122 23.68 1.94 2.10
CA VAL A 122 22.40 2.32 1.49
C VAL A 122 21.49 3.03 2.49
N ALA A 123 21.46 2.57 3.74
CA ALA A 123 20.72 3.23 4.81
C ALA A 123 21.23 4.67 5.07
N ALA A 124 22.54 4.90 4.99
CA ALA A 124 23.14 6.23 5.16
C ALA A 124 22.79 7.17 3.99
N TYR A 125 22.93 6.71 2.74
CA TYR A 125 22.53 7.51 1.58
C TYR A 125 21.04 7.88 1.60
N ALA A 126 20.18 6.98 2.08
CA ALA A 126 18.76 7.28 2.25
C ALA A 126 18.49 8.42 3.24
N ASP A 127 19.34 8.61 4.26
CA ASP A 127 19.19 9.72 5.21
C ASP A 127 19.68 11.05 4.67
N GLU A 128 20.69 11.03 3.79
CA GLU A 128 21.23 12.23 3.15
C GLU A 128 20.19 12.91 2.24
N LEU A 129 19.24 12.16 1.68
CA LEU A 129 18.16 12.68 0.81
C LEU A 129 17.23 13.70 1.50
N VAL A 130 17.19 13.75 2.84
CA VAL A 130 16.43 14.77 3.60
C VAL A 130 17.16 16.12 3.64
N THR A 131 18.47 16.10 3.42
CA THR A 131 19.36 17.23 3.74
C THR A 131 19.49 18.20 2.57
N VAL A 132 18.96 17.89 1.39
CA VAL A 132 19.09 18.76 0.21
C VAL A 132 17.72 19.26 -0.22
N ARG A 133 17.42 20.51 0.16
CA ARG A 133 16.99 21.63 -0.73
C ARG A 133 16.58 22.84 0.10
N ALA A 134 17.58 23.66 0.43
CA ALA A 134 17.43 25.10 0.52
C ALA A 134 18.43 25.71 -0.48
N GLU A 135 18.02 25.75 -1.75
CA GLU A 135 18.60 26.64 -2.76
C GLU A 135 17.45 27.39 -3.44
#